data_AF-A0A645CV47-F1
#
_entry.id   AF-A0A645CV47-F1
#
_cell.length_a   1.000
_cell.length_b   1.000
_cell.length_c   1.000
_cell.angle_alpha   90.00
_cell.angle_beta   90.00
_cell.angle_gamma   90.00
#
_symmetry.space_group_name_H-M   'P 1'
#
loop_
_entity.id
_entity.type
_entity.pdbx_description
1 polymer ?
#
loop_
_entity_poly.entity_id
_entity_poly.type
_entity_poly.pdbx_seq_one_letter_code
_entity_poly.pdbx_strand_id
1 'polypeptide(L)'
;MIFGNWNPVRILGSALFFALFKVIGNYAASIPFLPNFSGIKASNYIYLMLPYAVTMIVLIFTSKKSRAPKAEGIPYDKGQR
;
A
#
# COMPACT_ATOMS: atom_id res chain seq x y z
N MET A 1 11.21 1.73 5.99
CA MET A 1 9.98 1.48 5.19
C MET A 1 9.47 0.07 5.44
N ILE A 2 8.23 -0.10 5.91
CA ILE A 2 7.65 -1.45 6.16
C ILE A 2 7.22 -2.10 4.83
N PHE A 3 6.63 -1.32 3.92
CA PHE A 3 6.27 -1.78 2.58
C PHE A 3 7.53 -2.01 1.71
N GLY A 4 7.57 -3.18 1.06
CA GLY A 4 8.65 -3.54 0.13
C GLY A 4 9.96 -4.02 0.76
N ASN A 5 10.08 -4.01 2.10
CA ASN A 5 11.24 -4.53 2.85
C ASN A 5 12.59 -4.10 2.25
N TRP A 6 12.76 -2.80 2.01
CA TRP A 6 13.99 -2.18 1.47
C TRP A 6 14.45 -2.70 0.10
N ASN A 7 13.61 -3.43 -0.62
CA ASN A 7 13.89 -3.91 -1.97
C ASN A 7 13.17 -3.03 -3.02
N PRO A 8 13.89 -2.33 -3.92
CA PRO A 8 13.29 -1.38 -4.86
C PRO A 8 12.16 -1.97 -5.71
N VAL A 9 12.35 -3.20 -6.22
CA VAL A 9 11.36 -3.88 -7.06
C VAL A 9 10.05 -4.14 -6.31
N ARG A 10 10.14 -4.53 -5.03
CA ARG A 10 8.95 -4.78 -4.19
C ARG A 10 8.25 -3.48 -3.82
N ILE A 11 9.01 -2.41 -3.59
CA ILE A 11 8.47 -1.07 -3.33
C ILE A 11 7.67 -0.59 -4.56
N LEU A 12 8.24 -0.72 -5.76
CA LEU A 12 7.54 -0.36 -7.01
C LEU A 12 6.23 -1.15 -7.18
N GLY A 13 6.27 -2.47 -7.00
CA GLY A 13 5.05 -3.30 -7.06
C GLY A 13 4.00 -2.86 -6.03
N SER A 14 4.41 -2.59 -4.79
CA SER A 14 3.48 -2.11 -3.75
C SER A 14 2.90 -0.73 -4.03
N ALA A 15 3.69 0.18 -4.61
CA ALA A 15 3.24 1.53 -4.96
C ALA A 15 2.22 1.49 -6.11
N LEU A 16 2.47 0.67 -7.15
CA LEU A 16 1.55 0.48 -8.25
C LEU A 16 0.22 -0.14 -7.78
N PHE A 17 0.31 -1.19 -6.96
CA PHE A 17 -0.87 -1.83 -6.38
C PHE A 17 -1.69 -0.85 -5.53
N PHE A 18 -1.04 -0.06 -4.67
CA PHE A 18 -1.72 0.94 -3.85
C PHE A 18 -2.39 2.04 -4.69
N ALA A 19 -1.69 2.55 -5.70
CA ALA A 19 -2.21 3.56 -6.61
C ALA A 19 -3.45 3.05 -7.37
N LEU A 20 -3.43 1.79 -7.82
CA LEU A 20 -4.56 1.16 -8.49
C LEU A 20 -5.82 1.15 -7.60
N PHE A 21 -5.72 0.69 -6.35
CA PHE A 21 -6.88 0.70 -5.45
C PHE A 21 -7.32 2.12 -5.09
N LYS A 22 -6.40 3.07 -4.98
CA LYS A 22 -6.73 4.48 -4.75
C LYS A 22 -7.56 5.07 -5.89
N VAL A 23 -7.18 4.77 -7.14
CA VAL A 23 -7.96 5.19 -8.32
C VAL A 23 -9.32 4.51 -8.33
N ILE A 24 -9.40 3.20 -8.08
CA ILE A 24 -10.69 2.50 -8.00
C ILE A 24 -11.58 3.10 -6.92
N GLY A 25 -11.05 3.38 -5.72
CA GLY A 25 -11.83 3.99 -4.63
C GLY A 25 -12.37 5.38 -4.98
N ASN A 26 -11.59 6.20 -5.70
CA ASN A 26 -12.01 7.52 -6.15
C ASN A 26 -13.02 7.49 -7.31
N TYR A 27 -12.86 6.56 -8.24
CA TYR A 27 -13.71 6.44 -9.43
C TYR A 27 -14.80 5.37 -9.30
N ALA A 28 -14.96 4.73 -8.13
CA ALA A 28 -15.89 3.63 -7.90
C ALA A 28 -17.32 3.97 -8.32
N ALA A 29 -17.77 5.20 -8.07
CA ALA A 29 -19.09 5.68 -8.45
C ALA A 29 -19.34 5.74 -9.96
N SER A 30 -18.27 5.80 -10.77
CA SER A 30 -18.33 5.87 -12.24
C SER A 30 -18.10 4.50 -12.91
N ILE A 31 -17.79 3.45 -12.15
CA ILE A 31 -17.53 2.12 -12.70
C ILE A 31 -18.83 1.29 -12.66
N PRO A 32 -19.44 0.97 -13.82
CA PRO A 32 -20.74 0.32 -13.89
C PRO A 32 -20.77 -1.13 -13.38
N PHE A 33 -19.60 -1.78 -13.24
CA PHE A 33 -19.47 -3.15 -12.73
C PHE A 33 -19.46 -3.24 -11.19
N LEU A 34 -19.21 -2.13 -10.48
CA LEU A 34 -19.14 -2.17 -9.01
C LEU A 34 -20.56 -2.13 -8.39
N PRO A 35 -20.81 -2.88 -7.31
CA PRO A 35 -22.12 -2.91 -6.66
C PRO A 35 -22.46 -1.52 -6.09
N ASN A 36 -23.55 -0.93 -6.57
CA ASN A 36 -24.01 0.36 -6.06
C ASN A 36 -24.73 0.18 -4.72
N PHE A 37 -24.10 0.63 -3.63
CA PHE A 37 -24.67 0.57 -2.28
C PHE A 37 -25.62 1.76 -2.03
N SER A 38 -26.62 1.95 -2.90
CA SER A 38 -27.54 3.11 -2.88
C SER A 38 -28.43 3.20 -1.62
N GLY A 39 -28.58 2.12 -0.85
CA GLY A 39 -29.39 2.07 0.37
C GLY A 39 -28.65 2.48 1.66
N ILE A 40 -27.33 2.69 1.62
CA ILE A 40 -26.52 2.98 2.81
C ILE A 40 -26.12 4.46 2.77
N LYS A 41 -26.58 5.25 3.75
CA LYS A 41 -26.03 6.60 3.98
C LYS A 41 -24.52 6.44 4.21
N ALA A 42 -23.71 7.14 3.41
CA ALA A 42 -22.25 7.05 3.42
C ALA A 42 -21.61 5.87 2.64
N SER A 43 -22.31 5.26 1.68
CA SER A 43 -21.77 4.22 0.78
C SER A 43 -20.46 4.60 0.06
N ASN A 44 -20.24 5.88 -0.24
CA ASN A 44 -19.01 6.36 -0.88
C ASN A 44 -17.75 6.07 -0.03
N TYR A 45 -17.87 6.09 1.30
CA TYR A 45 -16.73 5.84 2.20
C TYR A 45 -16.27 4.37 2.17
N ILE A 46 -17.15 3.44 1.80
CA ILE A 46 -16.79 2.01 1.69
C ILE A 46 -15.70 1.83 0.63
N TYR A 47 -15.85 2.50 -0.51
CA TYR A 47 -14.88 2.44 -1.61
C TYR A 47 -13.63 3.27 -1.34
N LEU A 48 -13.76 4.41 -0.66
CA LEU A 48 -12.62 5.23 -0.24
C LEU A 48 -11.73 4.53 0.81
N MET A 49 -12.29 3.61 1.60
CA MET A 49 -11.56 2.82 2.60
C MET A 49 -10.82 1.62 2.00
N LEU A 50 -11.17 1.20 0.78
CA LEU A 50 -10.65 0.01 0.12
C LEU A 50 -9.10 -0.01 0.01
N PRO A 51 -8.41 1.09 -0.36
CA PRO A 51 -6.95 1.12 -0.37
C PRO A 51 -6.35 0.83 1.01
N TYR A 52 -6.96 1.36 2.07
CA TYR A 52 -6.48 1.20 3.45
C TYR A 52 -6.70 -0.22 3.95
N ALA A 53 -7.89 -0.80 3.73
CA ALA A 53 -8.20 -2.16 4.10
C ALA A 53 -7.24 -3.15 3.41
N VAL A 54 -7.02 -2.96 2.10
CA VAL A 54 -6.07 -3.77 1.33
C VAL A 54 -4.64 -3.62 1.87
N THR A 55 -4.19 -2.41 2.21
CA THR A 55 -2.86 -2.25 2.82
C THR A 55 -2.73 -2.96 4.15
N MET A 56 -3.78 -2.96 4.98
CA MET A 56 -3.76 -3.62 6.27
C MET A 56 -3.62 -5.14 6.12
N ILE A 57 -4.34 -5.74 5.17
CA ILE A 57 -4.21 -7.16 4.82
C ILE A 57 -2.78 -7.47 4.35
N VAL A 58 -2.26 -6.67 3.42
CA VAL A 58 -0.89 -6.87 2.90
C VAL A 58 0.13 -6.78 4.03
N LEU A 59 -0.01 -5.81 4.94
CA LEU A 59 0.86 -5.65 6.11
C LEU A 59 0.78 -6.86 7.05
N ILE A 60 -0.40 -7.41 7.32
CA ILE A 60 -0.54 -8.61 8.15
C ILE A 60 0.30 -9.75 7.55
N PHE A 61 0.25 -9.95 6.23
CA PHE A 61 1.02 -10.99 5.56
C PHE A 61 2.52 -10.70 5.43
N THR A 62 2.91 -9.43 5.24
CA THR A 62 4.32 -9.05 4.98
C THR A 62 5.10 -8.59 6.21
N SER A 63 4.45 -8.22 7.31
CA SER A 63 5.08 -7.61 8.49
C SER A 63 6.14 -8.50 9.16
N LYS A 64 5.94 -9.82 9.19
CA LYS A 64 6.85 -10.76 9.87
C LYS A 64 8.29 -10.78 9.31
N LYS A 65 8.51 -10.32 8.08
CA LYS A 65 9.85 -10.32 7.44
C LYS A 65 10.46 -8.93 7.25
N SER A 66 9.89 -7.89 7.86
CA SER A 66 10.42 -6.53 7.77
C SER A 66 11.67 -6.37 8.63
N ARG A 67 12.84 -6.19 8.01
CA ARG A 67 14.12 -5.89 8.70
C ARG A 67 14.74 -4.62 8.14
N ALA A 68 15.23 -3.77 9.03
CA ALA A 68 16.04 -2.60 8.68
C ALA A 68 17.36 -3.03 8.01
N PRO A 69 17.89 -2.25 7.05
CA PRO A 69 19.16 -2.53 6.42
C PRO A 69 20.28 -2.33 7.44
N LYS A 70 21.30 -3.18 7.37
CA LYS A 70 22.43 -3.15 8.30
C LYS A 70 23.21 -1.83 8.29
N ALA A 71 23.08 -1.05 7.22
CA ALA A 71 23.73 0.25 7.05
C ALA A 71 22.86 1.43 7.54
N GLU A 72 21.66 1.21 8.06
CA GLU A 72 20.83 2.28 8.62
C GLU A 72 21.52 2.86 9.87
N GLY A 73 21.89 4.14 9.82
CA GLY A 73 22.49 4.83 10.96
C GLY A 73 24.01 4.69 11.10
N ILE A 74 24.70 3.97 10.21
CA ILE A 74 26.18 3.95 10.16
C ILE A 74 26.66 5.10 9.26
N PRO A 75 27.45 6.06 9.77
CA PRO A 75 28.05 7.11 8.94
C PRO A 75 28.93 6.51 7.86
N TYR A 76 28.87 7.08 6.65
CA TYR A 76 29.69 6.62 5.53
C TYR A 76 31.17 6.90 5.79
N ASP A 77 31.98 5.84 5.90
CA ASP A 77 33.44 5.93 5.97
C ASP A 77 34.07 5.56 4.61
N LYS A 78 34.84 6.49 4.03
CA LYS A 78 35.56 6.27 2.76
C LYS A 78 36.69 5.25 2.89
N GLY A 79 37.23 5.02 4.08
CA GLY A 79 38.39 4.17 4.34
C GLY A 79 38.08 2.67 4.43
N GLN A 80 36.80 2.28 4.54
CA GLN A 80 36.38 0.88 4.68
C GLN A 80 36.02 0.18 3.35
N ARG A 81 36.59 0.62 2.23
CA ARG A 81 36.37 0.00 0.91
C ARG A 81 37.22 -1.24 0.72
#